data_AF-A0A523RZY8-F1
#
_entry.id   AF-A0A523RZY8-F1
#
_cell.length_a   1.000
_cell.length_b   1.000
_cell.length_c   1.000
_cell.angle_alpha   90.00
_cell.angle_beta   90.00
_cell.angle_gamma   90.00
#
_symmetry.space_group_name_H-M   'P 1'
#
loop_
_entity.id
_entity.type
_entity.pdbx_description
1 polymer ?
#
loop_
_entity_poly.entity_id
_entity_poly.type
_entity_poly.pdbx_seq_one_letter_code
_entity_poly.pdbx_strand_id
1 'polypeptide(L)'
;MNTSSSRLDSYEVRIVLMILASVMLNLGFFFILTFFAPLVAGLVVGFFLEKSKIGSVAGFAGALISYSTILLITEYLTGFATDPLTLVFAVFLMALIGALGGLLGAIIRSRSK
;
A
#
# COMPACT_ATOMS: atom_id res chain seq x y z
N MET A 1 -10.89 26.28 -27.55
CA MET A 1 -9.71 25.41 -27.37
C MET A 1 -10.18 24.22 -26.53
N ASN A 2 -10.33 23.06 -27.17
CA ASN A 2 -10.94 21.86 -26.58
C ASN A 2 -10.07 21.37 -25.40
N THR A 3 -10.52 21.60 -24.16
CA THR A 3 -10.00 20.88 -23.00
C THR A 3 -10.59 19.48 -23.05
N SER A 4 -9.92 18.55 -23.73
CA SER A 4 -10.16 17.13 -23.46
C SER A 4 -9.79 16.92 -21.99
N SER A 5 -10.79 16.88 -21.11
CA SER A 5 -10.61 16.41 -19.75
C SER A 5 -10.08 14.98 -19.85
N SER A 6 -8.76 14.85 -19.72
CA SER A 6 -8.12 13.55 -19.88
C SER A 6 -8.71 12.65 -18.80
N ARG A 7 -9.16 11.44 -19.17
CA ARG A 7 -9.72 10.45 -18.22
C ARG A 7 -8.76 10.13 -17.07
N LEU A 8 -7.49 10.53 -17.20
CA LEU A 8 -6.41 10.42 -16.21
C LEU A 8 -6.60 11.31 -14.97
N ASP A 9 -7.39 12.40 -15.04
CA ASP A 9 -7.70 13.26 -13.89
C ASP A 9 -8.89 12.75 -13.05
N SER A 10 -9.48 11.61 -13.42
CA SER A 10 -10.57 11.04 -12.64
C SER A 10 -10.10 10.57 -11.26
N TYR A 11 -10.97 10.73 -10.27
CA TYR A 11 -10.69 10.33 -8.89
C TYR A 11 -10.34 8.84 -8.77
N GLU A 12 -10.93 8.00 -9.63
CA GLU A 12 -10.68 6.56 -9.68
C GLU A 12 -9.27 6.24 -10.18
N VAL A 13 -8.81 6.90 -11.25
CA VAL A 13 -7.44 6.71 -11.76
C VAL A 13 -6.42 7.11 -10.70
N ARG A 14 -6.68 8.19 -9.95
CA ARG A 14 -5.82 8.60 -8.84
C ARG A 14 -5.71 7.52 -7.76
N ILE A 15 -6.80 6.83 -7.40
CA ILE A 15 -6.75 5.74 -6.41
C ILE A 15 -5.87 4.60 -6.92
N VAL A 16 -6.06 4.18 -8.17
CA VAL A 16 -5.28 3.08 -8.76
C VAL A 16 -3.79 3.43 -8.81
N LEU A 17 -3.45 4.64 -9.25
CA LEU A 17 -2.06 5.12 -9.26
C LEU A 17 -1.46 5.16 -7.86
N MET A 18 -2.25 5.53 -6.85
CA MET A 18 -1.82 5.56 -5.46
C MET A 18 -1.62 4.16 -4.85
N ILE A 19 -2.43 3.18 -5.24
CA ILE A 19 -2.19 1.76 -4.89
C ILE A 19 -0.88 1.31 -5.52
N LEU A 20 -0.64 1.62 -6.79
CA LEU A 20 0.59 1.26 -7.49
C LEU A 20 1.83 1.92 -6.88
N ALA A 21 1.71 3.19 -6.48
CA ALA A 21 2.74 3.90 -5.72
C ALA A 21 2.98 3.23 -4.35
N SER A 22 1.93 2.80 -3.65
CA SER A 22 2.05 2.03 -2.40
C SER A 22 2.83 0.74 -2.60
N VAL A 23 2.57 0.00 -3.69
CA VAL A 23 3.32 -1.22 -4.03
C VAL A 23 4.79 -0.92 -4.25
N MET A 24 5.10 0.09 -5.08
CA MET A 24 6.49 0.50 -5.36
C MET A 24 7.23 0.94 -4.09
N LEU A 25 6.57 1.73 -3.23
CA LEU A 25 7.15 2.19 -1.96
C LEU A 25 7.41 1.02 -1.01
N ASN A 26 6.48 0.07 -0.90
CA ASN A 26 6.69 -1.12 -0.09
C ASN A 26 7.87 -1.96 -0.58
N LEU A 27 7.98 -2.18 -1.90
CA LEU A 27 9.11 -2.91 -2.49
C LEU A 27 10.45 -2.19 -2.26
N GLY A 28 10.49 -0.87 -2.42
CA GLY A 28 11.71 -0.08 -2.22
C GLY A 28 12.13 0.04 -0.75
N PHE A 29 11.16 0.26 0.15
CA PHE A 29 11.42 0.42 1.58
C PHE A 29 11.57 -0.88 2.34
N PHE A 30 11.20 -2.03 1.77
CA PHE A 30 11.33 -3.33 2.44
C PHE A 30 12.75 -3.57 2.96
N PHE A 31 13.77 -3.22 2.17
CA PHE A 31 15.18 -3.40 2.54
C PHE A 31 15.68 -2.46 3.65
N ILE A 32 15.00 -1.34 3.89
CA ILE A 32 15.44 -0.30 4.82
C ILE A 32 14.62 -0.36 6.12
N LEU A 33 13.30 -0.43 5.97
CA LEU A 33 12.33 -0.30 7.07
C LEU A 33 11.70 -1.64 7.46
N THR A 34 11.87 -2.69 6.65
CA THR A 34 11.34 -4.04 6.87
C THR A 34 9.88 -3.99 7.32
N PHE A 35 9.61 -4.23 8.61
CA PHE A 35 8.27 -4.26 9.18
C PHE A 35 7.55 -2.90 9.22
N PHE A 36 8.29 -1.79 9.19
CA PHE A 36 7.71 -0.44 9.17
C PHE A 36 7.40 0.08 7.77
N ALA A 37 7.89 -0.58 6.71
CA ALA A 37 7.63 -0.18 5.33
C ALA A 37 6.12 -0.06 4.98
N PRO A 38 5.21 -0.98 5.37
CA PRO A 38 3.79 -0.86 5.04
C PRO A 38 3.14 0.33 5.75
N LEU A 39 3.55 0.61 6.99
CA LEU A 39 3.05 1.75 7.74
C LEU A 39 3.42 3.07 7.05
N VAL A 40 4.69 3.22 6.65
CA VAL A 40 5.18 4.45 6.01
C VAL A 40 4.60 4.61 4.61
N ALA A 41 4.60 3.55 3.80
CA ALA A 41 4.01 3.58 2.46
C ALA A 41 2.51 3.92 2.52
N GLY A 42 1.79 3.30 3.45
CA GLY A 42 0.39 3.62 3.74
C GLY A 42 0.21 5.07 4.13
N LEU A 43 1.03 5.59 5.06
CA LEU A 43 0.95 6.98 5.51
C LEU A 43 1.12 7.98 4.36
N VAL A 44 2.13 7.79 3.51
CA VAL A 44 2.38 8.64 2.35
C VAL A 44 1.16 8.65 1.43
N VAL A 45 0.67 7.46 1.05
CA VAL A 45 -0.46 7.33 0.11
C VAL A 45 -1.77 7.86 0.71
N GLY A 46 -2.03 7.57 1.97
CA GLY A 46 -3.19 8.08 2.71
C GLY A 46 -3.20 9.61 2.77
N PHE A 47 -2.04 10.23 3.00
CA PHE A 47 -1.89 11.68 3.01
C PHE A 47 -2.27 12.31 1.66
N PHE A 48 -1.92 11.68 0.55
CA PHE A 48 -2.28 12.17 -0.78
C PHE A 48 -3.74 11.88 -1.16
N LEU A 49 -4.40 10.88 -0.59
CA LEU A 49 -5.79 10.52 -0.95
C LEU A 49 -6.86 11.30 -0.19
N GLU A 50 -6.49 11.95 0.92
CA GLU A 50 -7.33 12.82 1.78
C GLU A 50 -8.49 12.11 2.50
N LYS A 51 -9.19 11.17 1.84
CA LYS A 51 -10.31 10.43 2.40
C LYS A 51 -9.83 9.22 3.18
N SER A 52 -10.08 9.21 4.50
CA SER A 52 -9.63 8.17 5.45
C SER A 52 -9.95 6.73 5.03
N LYS A 53 -11.18 6.46 4.59
CA LYS A 53 -11.58 5.11 4.14
C LYS A 53 -10.78 4.65 2.93
N ILE A 54 -10.58 5.56 1.98
CA ILE A 54 -9.91 5.25 0.70
C ILE A 54 -8.40 5.16 0.90
N GLY A 55 -7.82 6.02 1.75
CA GLY A 55 -6.42 5.91 2.17
C GLY A 55 -6.13 4.57 2.84
N SER A 56 -7.00 4.13 3.75
CA SER A 56 -6.87 2.83 4.42
C SER A 56 -6.97 1.65 3.44
N VAL A 57 -7.95 1.65 2.53
CA VAL A 57 -8.09 0.61 1.50
C VAL A 57 -6.89 0.61 0.55
N ALA A 58 -6.40 1.77 0.12
CA ALA A 58 -5.24 1.86 -0.77
C ALA A 58 -3.95 1.38 -0.09
N GLY A 59 -3.77 1.73 1.19
CA GLY A 59 -2.67 1.24 2.03
C GLY A 59 -2.72 -0.29 2.19
N PHE A 60 -3.91 -0.83 2.51
CA PHE A 60 -4.14 -2.27 2.62
C PHE A 60 -3.85 -3.00 1.31
N ALA A 61 -4.44 -2.56 0.20
CA ALA A 61 -4.28 -3.21 -1.10
C ALA A 61 -2.82 -3.17 -1.58
N GLY A 62 -2.15 -2.02 -1.43
CA GLY A 62 -0.75 -1.87 -1.82
C GLY A 62 0.19 -2.75 -0.99
N ALA A 63 -0.02 -2.83 0.33
CA ALA A 63 0.72 -3.75 1.19
C ALA A 63 0.40 -5.22 0.87
N LEU A 64 -0.87 -5.58 0.67
CA LEU A 64 -1.27 -6.94 0.31
C LEU A 64 -0.56 -7.42 -0.96
N ILE A 65 -0.57 -6.62 -2.02
CA ILE A 65 0.04 -6.97 -3.31
C ILE A 65 1.57 -7.08 -3.18
N SER A 66 2.21 -6.10 -2.53
CA SER A 66 3.66 -6.06 -2.38
C SER A 66 4.19 -7.21 -1.51
N TYR A 67 3.61 -7.43 -0.31
CA TYR A 67 4.06 -8.49 0.59
C TYR A 67 3.73 -9.89 0.08
N SER A 68 2.59 -10.08 -0.60
CA SER A 68 2.33 -11.34 -1.31
C SER A 68 3.43 -11.64 -2.32
N THR A 69 3.83 -10.62 -3.10
CA THR A 69 4.88 -10.76 -4.11
C THR A 69 6.24 -11.07 -3.47
N ILE A 70 6.64 -10.29 -2.46
CA ILE A 70 7.94 -10.45 -1.78
C ILE A 70 8.05 -11.83 -1.14
N LEU A 71 7.03 -12.23 -0.37
CA LEU A 71 7.08 -13.47 0.39
C LEU A 71 6.96 -14.70 -0.50
N LEU A 72 6.16 -14.65 -1.57
CA LEU A 72 6.05 -15.75 -2.54
C LEU A 72 7.35 -15.94 -3.33
N ILE A 73 8.01 -14.86 -3.73
CA ILE A 73 9.34 -14.94 -4.36
C ILE A 73 10.36 -15.50 -3.36
N THR A 74 10.33 -15.04 -2.12
CA THR A 74 11.26 -15.53 -1.08
C THR A 74 11.11 -17.03 -0.86
N GLU A 75 9.87 -17.52 -0.71
CA GLU A 75 9.60 -18.95 -0.54
C GLU A 75 9.95 -19.79 -1.75
N TYR A 76 9.74 -19.25 -2.95
CA TYR A 76 10.19 -19.92 -4.17
C TYR A 76 11.71 -20.10 -4.19
N LEU A 77 12.47 -19.11 -3.70
CA LEU A 77 13.93 -19.16 -3.63
C LEU A 77 14.45 -20.03 -2.47
N THR A 78 13.70 -20.17 -1.38
CA THR A 78 14.09 -20.97 -0.20
C THR A 78 13.54 -22.40 -0.23
N GLY A 79 12.71 -22.76 -1.21
CA GLY A 79 12.23 -24.12 -1.43
C GLY A 79 10.97 -24.49 -0.63
N PHE A 80 10.07 -23.54 -0.38
CA PHE A 80 8.80 -23.75 0.34
C PHE A 80 8.98 -24.34 1.74
N ALA A 81 9.85 -23.71 2.53
CA ALA A 81 10.12 -24.13 3.90
C ALA A 81 9.02 -23.72 4.88
N THR A 82 8.21 -22.70 4.54
CA THR A 82 7.19 -22.14 5.42
C THR A 82 5.80 -22.67 5.08
N ASP A 83 5.00 -22.93 6.11
CA ASP A 83 3.61 -23.33 5.93
C ASP A 83 2.80 -22.23 5.18
N PRO A 84 2.03 -22.58 4.13
CA PRO A 84 1.25 -21.63 3.34
C PRO A 84 0.28 -20.77 4.16
N LEU A 85 -0.32 -21.32 5.22
CA LEU A 85 -1.23 -20.58 6.09
C LEU A 85 -0.49 -19.49 6.86
N THR A 86 0.73 -19.78 7.32
CA THR A 86 1.59 -18.81 8.02
C THR A 86 1.95 -17.63 7.11
N LEU A 87 2.24 -17.90 5.85
CA LEU A 87 2.47 -16.86 4.84
C LEU A 87 1.26 -15.95 4.64
N VAL A 88 0.06 -16.53 4.50
CA VAL A 88 -1.17 -15.77 4.34
C VAL A 88 -1.41 -14.87 5.56
N PHE A 89 -1.22 -15.39 6.78
CA PHE A 89 -1.33 -14.58 7.99
C PHE A 89 -0.30 -13.46 8.06
N ALA A 90 0.95 -13.72 7.68
CA ALA A 90 2.00 -12.70 7.65
C ALA A 90 1.66 -11.57 6.67
N VAL A 91 1.27 -11.92 5.44
CA VAL A 91 0.81 -10.96 4.42
C VAL A 91 -0.37 -10.15 4.94
N PHE A 92 -1.35 -10.79 5.57
CA PHE A 92 -2.54 -10.13 6.08
C PHE A 92 -2.22 -9.14 7.20
N LEU A 93 -1.33 -9.51 8.14
CA LEU A 93 -0.86 -8.60 9.18
C LEU A 93 -0.14 -7.38 8.59
N MET A 94 0.72 -7.58 7.59
CA MET A 94 1.40 -6.46 6.91
C MET A 94 0.39 -5.56 6.17
N ALA A 95 -0.64 -6.15 5.58
CA ALA A 95 -1.71 -5.40 4.93
C ALA A 95 -2.51 -4.56 5.93
N LEU A 96 -2.80 -5.08 7.12
CA LEU A 96 -3.45 -4.32 8.20
C LEU A 96 -2.58 -3.14 8.67
N ILE A 97 -1.27 -3.32 8.78
CA ILE A 97 -0.34 -2.24 9.11
C ILE A 97 -0.36 -1.16 8.01
N GLY A 98 -0.39 -1.58 6.74
CA GLY A 98 -0.57 -0.66 5.61
C GLY A 98 -1.89 0.11 5.67
N ALA A 99 -2.96 -0.56 6.08
CA ALA A 99 -4.28 0.06 6.28
C ALA A 99 -4.28 1.12 7.39
N LEU A 100 -3.57 0.85 8.49
CA LEU A 100 -3.38 1.79 9.59
C LEU A 100 -2.55 2.99 9.16
N GLY A 101 -1.47 2.76 8.41
CA GLY A 101 -0.67 3.84 7.81
C GLY A 101 -1.54 4.73 6.92
N GLY A 102 -2.31 4.13 6.02
CA GLY A 102 -3.24 4.82 5.13
C GLY A 102 -4.28 5.66 5.86
N LEU A 103 -4.82 5.13 6.96
CA LEU A 103 -5.75 5.85 7.81
C LEU A 103 -5.09 7.08 8.46
N LEU A 104 -3.92 6.88 9.08
CA LEU A 104 -3.18 7.95 9.76
C LEU A 104 -2.77 9.07 8.79
N GLY A 105 -2.24 8.72 7.63
CA GLY A 105 -1.87 9.68 6.60
C GLY A 105 -3.04 10.56 6.17
N ALA A 106 -4.21 9.96 5.95
CA ALA A 106 -5.41 10.70 5.58
C ALA A 106 -5.92 11.60 6.72
N ILE A 107 -5.84 11.16 7.98
CA ILE A 107 -6.19 11.99 9.15
C ILE A 107 -5.24 13.18 9.30
N ILE A 108 -3.94 12.99 9.07
CA ILE A 108 -2.96 14.08 9.13
C ILE A 108 -3.29 15.12 8.05
N ARG A 109 -3.61 14.69 6.83
CA ARG A 109 -4.01 15.60 5.75
C ARG A 109 -5.28 16.37 6.08
N SER A 110 -6.29 15.71 6.65
CA SER A 110 -7.57 16.36 6.96
C SER A 110 -7.46 17.41 8.06
N ARG A 111 -6.50 17.28 8.99
CA ARG A 111 -6.20 18.28 10.01
C ARG A 111 -5.26 19.41 9.57
N SER A 112 -4.61 19.25 8.41
CA SER A 112 -3.67 20.23 7.84
C SER A 112 -4.34 21.19 6.85
N LYS A 113 -5.65 21.04 6.61
CA LYS A 113 -6.49 22.01 5.88
C LYS A 113 -7.04 23.04 6.84
#